data_AF-Q9CEJ7-F1
#
_entry.id   AF-Q9CEJ7-F1
#
_cell.length_a   1.000
_cell.length_b   1.000
_cell.length_c   1.000
_cell.angle_alpha   90.00
_cell.angle_beta   90.00
_cell.angle_gamma   90.00
#
_symmetry.space_group_name_H-M   'P 1'
#
loop_
_entity.id
_entity.type
_entity.pdbx_description
1 polymer ?
#
loop_
_entity_poly.entity_id
_entity_poly.type
_entity_poly.pdbx_seq_one_letter_code
_entity_poly.pdbx_strand_id
1 'polypeptide(L)'
;MRRRTNIAKQDNRKPMMNGAIRAREVRLIGAEGEQLGVTPTSEALMQAENLNMDLVLISNQEPPVAKIMDYTKFMFEQKKKQKEAKKKQAVVSVKEVRLSPVIDQNDFDTKLRQAIKFLEKGDKVKVSIRFKGRMITHQDVGRQVMDKFAQATKEVAVVEQRAKMDGRQMFLQLAPIKK
;
A
#
# COMPACT_ATOMS: atom_id res chain seq x y z
N MET A 1 35.69 -27.74 -6.72
CA MET A 1 34.48 -27.59 -5.87
C MET A 1 34.68 -26.44 -4.89
N ARG A 2 33.96 -25.33 -5.02
CA ARG A 2 33.87 -24.31 -3.95
C ARG A 2 32.43 -24.29 -3.47
N ARG A 3 32.19 -24.81 -2.25
CA ARG A 3 30.89 -24.70 -1.57
C ARG A 3 30.59 -23.22 -1.42
N ARG A 4 29.58 -22.73 -2.15
CA ARG A 4 28.96 -21.43 -1.87
C ARG A 4 28.25 -21.59 -0.52
N THR A 5 28.93 -21.24 0.56
CA THR A 5 28.28 -21.10 1.86
C THR A 5 27.28 -19.97 1.69
N ASN A 6 25.99 -20.32 1.66
CA ASN A 6 24.91 -19.35 1.79
C ASN A 6 25.07 -18.71 3.16
N ILE A 7 25.83 -17.62 3.23
CA ILE A 7 25.80 -16.71 4.38
C ILE A 7 24.37 -16.20 4.38
N ALA A 8 23.53 -16.79 5.22
CA ALA A 8 22.20 -16.30 5.49
C ALA A 8 22.35 -14.81 5.77
N LYS A 9 21.81 -13.97 4.88
CA LYS A 9 21.80 -12.52 5.06
C LYS A 9 21.23 -12.28 6.45
N GLN A 10 22.08 -11.89 7.41
CA GLN A 10 21.59 -11.49 8.72
C GLN A 10 20.58 -10.38 8.44
N ASP A 11 19.34 -10.61 8.82
CA ASP A 11 18.29 -9.62 8.69
C ASP A 11 18.65 -8.49 9.67
N ASN A 12 19.37 -7.46 9.17
CA ASN A 12 19.81 -6.28 9.92
C ASN A 12 18.65 -5.51 10.60
N ARG A 13 17.41 -5.97 10.44
CA ARG A 13 16.22 -5.39 11.07
C ARG A 13 15.92 -5.94 12.45
N LYS A 14 16.54 -7.05 12.88
CA LYS A 14 16.33 -7.55 14.24
C LYS A 14 17.13 -6.71 15.24
N PRO A 15 16.50 -6.22 16.32
CA PRO A 15 17.22 -5.53 17.39
C PRO A 15 18.17 -6.49 18.10
N MET A 16 19.22 -5.94 18.71
CA MET A 16 20.03 -6.69 19.68
C MET A 16 19.19 -7.01 20.91
N MET A 17 19.31 -8.22 21.45
CA MET A 17 18.55 -8.65 22.62
C MET A 17 19.37 -9.59 23.51
N ASN A 18 19.02 -9.65 24.79
CA ASN A 18 19.60 -10.55 25.77
C ASN A 18 21.14 -10.49 25.73
N GLY A 19 21.81 -11.64 25.63
CA GLY A 19 23.27 -11.73 25.57
C GLY A 19 23.93 -11.06 24.35
N ALA A 20 23.17 -10.56 23.36
CA ALA A 20 23.72 -9.77 22.27
C ALA A 20 23.99 -8.30 22.66
N ILE A 21 23.43 -7.82 23.77
CA ILE A 21 23.67 -6.46 24.28
C ILE A 21 25.05 -6.41 24.95
N ARG A 22 25.95 -5.59 24.40
CA ARG A 22 27.36 -5.50 24.86
C ARG A 22 27.65 -4.30 25.77
N ALA A 23 26.66 -3.43 25.99
CA ALA A 23 26.81 -2.26 26.85
C ALA A 23 26.95 -2.68 28.32
N ARG A 24 27.66 -1.87 29.11
CA ARG A 24 27.82 -2.12 30.57
C ARG A 24 26.55 -1.76 31.35
N GLU A 25 25.89 -0.71 30.92
CA GLU A 25 24.66 -0.18 31.51
C GLU A 25 23.68 0.21 30.40
N VAL A 26 22.40 0.20 30.73
CA VAL A 26 21.29 0.55 29.83
C VAL A 26 20.30 1.43 30.56
N ARG A 27 19.65 2.34 29.83
CA ARG A 27 18.43 2.99 30.29
C ARG A 27 17.28 2.01 30.13
N LEU A 28 16.79 1.47 31.23
CA LEU A 28 15.85 0.37 31.29
C LEU A 28 14.40 0.87 31.30
N ILE A 29 13.62 0.30 30.40
CA ILE A 29 12.16 0.40 30.37
C ILE A 29 11.61 -0.97 30.77
N GLY A 30 10.78 -1.03 31.80
CA GLY A 30 10.18 -2.29 32.23
C GLY A 30 9.04 -2.76 31.33
N ALA A 31 8.40 -3.87 31.71
CA ALA A 31 7.46 -4.59 30.85
C ALA A 31 6.19 -3.78 30.54
N GLU A 32 5.70 -3.03 31.53
CA GLU A 32 4.49 -2.21 31.44
C GLU A 32 4.77 -0.77 30.96
N GLY A 33 6.03 -0.46 30.65
CA GLY A 33 6.47 0.85 30.13
C GLY A 33 7.02 1.81 31.18
N GLU A 34 7.16 1.35 32.42
CA GLU A 34 7.82 2.06 33.52
C GLU A 34 9.27 2.42 33.16
N GLN A 35 9.69 3.63 33.52
CA GLN A 35 11.06 4.08 33.34
C GLN A 35 11.87 3.72 34.59
N LEU A 36 12.67 2.66 34.54
CA LEU A 36 13.46 2.16 35.69
C LEU A 36 14.80 2.88 35.87
N GLY A 37 15.17 3.75 34.91
CA GLY A 37 16.40 4.54 34.97
C GLY A 37 17.59 3.82 34.36
N VAL A 38 18.81 4.23 34.74
CA VAL A 38 20.04 3.61 34.25
C VAL A 38 20.39 2.44 35.16
N THR A 39 20.51 1.25 34.57
CA THR A 39 20.69 -0.02 35.28
C THR A 39 21.84 -0.81 34.64
N PRO A 40 22.70 -1.49 35.42
CA PRO A 40 23.68 -2.42 34.86
C PRO A 40 23.01 -3.45 33.95
N THR A 41 23.61 -3.73 32.79
CA THR A 41 23.03 -4.68 31.83
C THR A 41 22.81 -6.06 32.45
N SER A 42 23.69 -6.48 33.37
CA SER A 42 23.53 -7.76 34.11
C SER A 42 22.26 -7.79 34.96
N GLU A 43 21.94 -6.71 35.66
CA GLU A 43 20.73 -6.63 36.47
C GLU A 43 19.48 -6.54 35.58
N ALA A 44 19.54 -5.77 34.49
CA ALA A 44 18.46 -5.69 33.50
C ALA A 44 18.18 -7.07 32.85
N LEU A 45 19.21 -7.88 32.60
CA LEU A 45 19.07 -9.25 32.09
C LEU A 45 18.38 -10.15 33.12
N MET A 46 18.80 -10.08 34.38
CA MET A 46 18.15 -10.84 35.46
C MET A 46 16.68 -10.46 35.64
N GLN A 47 16.34 -9.17 35.57
CA GLN A 47 14.95 -8.71 35.64
C GLN A 47 14.10 -9.26 34.49
N ALA A 48 14.64 -9.26 33.26
CA ALA A 48 13.95 -9.84 32.11
C ALA A 48 13.75 -11.36 32.26
N GLU A 49 14.78 -12.08 32.72
CA GLU A 49 14.73 -13.53 32.98
C GLU A 49 13.70 -13.90 34.05
N ASN A 50 13.66 -13.16 35.17
CA ASN A 50 12.68 -13.36 36.24
C ASN A 50 11.22 -13.20 35.76
N LEU A 51 11.01 -12.36 34.74
CA LEU A 51 9.70 -12.14 34.11
C LEU A 51 9.44 -13.10 32.93
N ASN A 52 10.38 -13.99 32.61
CA ASN A 52 10.38 -14.83 31.41
C ASN A 52 10.20 -14.00 30.11
N MET A 53 10.83 -12.84 30.04
CA MET A 53 10.79 -11.91 28.91
C MET A 53 12.19 -11.67 28.35
N ASP A 54 12.26 -10.98 27.19
CA ASP A 54 13.52 -10.58 26.57
C ASP A 54 13.90 -9.15 26.99
N LEU A 55 15.21 -8.92 27.19
CA LEU A 55 15.77 -7.58 27.22
C LEU A 55 16.10 -7.15 25.78
N VAL A 56 15.33 -6.23 25.21
CA VAL A 56 15.45 -5.82 23.81
C VAL A 56 16.03 -4.41 23.71
N LEU A 57 17.08 -4.24 22.91
CA LEU A 57 17.67 -2.93 22.63
C LEU A 57 16.79 -2.15 21.65
N ILE A 58 16.26 -1.01 22.10
CA ILE A 58 15.36 -0.14 21.35
C ILE A 58 16.12 0.97 20.63
N SER A 59 17.18 1.52 21.25
CA SER A 59 17.96 2.62 20.70
C SER A 59 19.41 2.61 21.18
N ASN A 60 20.33 3.00 20.30
CA ASN A 60 21.78 3.04 20.54
C ASN A 60 22.24 4.38 21.15
N GLN A 61 21.46 4.97 22.06
CA GLN A 61 21.86 6.18 22.80
C GLN A 61 22.94 5.86 23.84
N GLU A 62 23.43 6.88 24.56
CA GLU A 62 24.35 6.73 25.68
C GLU A 62 23.68 7.21 26.99
N PRO A 63 23.37 6.32 27.94
CA PRO A 63 23.35 4.85 27.82
C PRO A 63 22.27 4.34 26.84
N PRO A 64 22.44 3.14 26.25
CA PRO A 64 21.48 2.59 25.31
C PRO A 64 20.13 2.32 25.95
N VAL A 65 19.06 2.48 25.18
CA VAL A 65 17.70 2.27 25.69
C VAL A 65 17.32 0.82 25.47
N ALA A 66 17.07 0.10 26.55
CA ALA A 66 16.60 -1.28 26.53
C ALA A 66 15.21 -1.38 27.14
N LYS A 67 14.38 -2.27 26.61
CA LYS A 67 13.03 -2.53 27.12
C LYS A 67 12.85 -4.03 27.37
N ILE A 68 12.31 -4.36 28.54
CA ILE A 68 11.86 -5.72 28.86
C ILE A 68 10.55 -5.97 28.12
N MET A 69 10.49 -7.00 27.28
CA MET A 69 9.27 -7.38 26.56
C MET A 69 9.34 -8.81 26.03
N ASP A 70 8.19 -9.43 25.78
CA ASP A 70 8.12 -10.60 24.90
C ASP A 70 8.28 -10.14 23.44
N TYR A 71 9.48 -10.32 22.89
CA TYR A 71 9.78 -9.88 21.53
C TYR A 71 8.98 -10.67 20.49
N THR A 72 8.71 -11.96 20.75
CA THR A 72 7.98 -12.83 19.83
C THR A 72 6.53 -12.36 19.69
N LYS A 73 5.87 -12.10 20.81
CA LYS A 73 4.51 -11.55 20.86
C LYS A 73 4.47 -10.14 20.27
N PHE A 74 5.40 -9.26 20.63
CA PHE A 74 5.49 -7.92 20.05
C PHE A 74 5.57 -7.95 18.52
N MET A 75 6.44 -8.80 17.96
CA MET A 75 6.59 -8.93 16.51
C MET A 75 5.33 -9.49 15.84
N PHE A 76 4.61 -10.38 16.52
CA PHE A 76 3.32 -10.87 16.03
C PHE A 76 2.27 -9.76 16.01
N GLU A 77 2.14 -9.00 17.09
CA GLU A 77 1.20 -7.87 17.21
C GLU A 77 1.51 -6.77 16.18
N GLN A 78 2.78 -6.42 16.01
CA GLN A 78 3.20 -5.45 14.99
C GLN A 78 2.88 -5.94 13.58
N LYS A 79 3.12 -7.22 13.27
CA LYS A 79 2.74 -7.80 11.97
C LYS A 79 1.22 -7.82 11.80
N LYS A 80 0.45 -8.12 12.83
CA LYS A 80 -1.02 -8.11 12.81
C LYS A 80 -1.54 -6.70 12.54
N LYS A 81 -1.07 -5.70 13.29
CA LYS A 81 -1.39 -4.28 13.13
C LYS A 81 -1.04 -3.78 11.72
N GLN A 82 0.14 -4.13 11.20
CA GLN A 82 0.53 -3.79 9.82
C GLN A 82 -0.38 -4.45 8.77
N LYS A 83 -0.77 -5.71 8.96
CA LYS A 83 -1.73 -6.40 8.07
C LYS A 83 -3.10 -5.75 8.10
N GLU A 84 -3.60 -5.40 9.28
CA GLU A 84 -4.88 -4.71 9.45
C GLU A 84 -4.86 -3.31 8.84
N ALA A 85 -3.78 -2.55 9.04
CA ALA A 85 -3.58 -1.24 8.41
C ALA A 85 -3.55 -1.35 6.88
N LYS A 86 -2.85 -2.35 6.33
CA LYS A 86 -2.84 -2.62 4.88
C LYS A 86 -4.21 -3.02 4.34
N LYS A 87 -5.00 -3.79 5.10
CA LYS A 87 -6.39 -4.13 4.71
C LYS A 87 -7.30 -2.90 4.68
N LYS A 88 -7.07 -1.94 5.58
CA LYS A 88 -7.83 -0.68 5.65
C LYS A 88 -7.39 0.34 4.59
N GLN A 89 -6.23 0.18 3.96
CA GLN A 89 -5.82 1.07 2.89
C GLN A 89 -6.83 0.95 1.74
N ALA A 90 -7.52 2.06 1.43
CA ALA A 90 -8.50 2.10 0.36
C ALA A 90 -7.83 1.71 -0.98
N VAL A 91 -8.22 0.56 -1.53
CA VAL A 91 -7.78 0.14 -2.85
C VAL A 91 -8.62 0.91 -3.86
N VAL A 92 -8.00 1.87 -4.54
CA VAL A 92 -8.63 2.52 -5.70
C VAL A 92 -8.73 1.48 -6.80
N SER A 93 -9.93 1.01 -7.10
CA SER A 93 -10.13 0.06 -8.17
C SER A 93 -10.32 0.79 -9.50
N VAL A 94 -9.91 0.15 -10.60
CA VAL A 94 -10.13 0.66 -11.96
C VAL A 94 -11.27 -0.15 -12.55
N LYS A 95 -12.43 0.49 -12.75
CA LYS A 95 -13.59 -0.10 -13.41
C LYS A 95 -13.53 0.17 -14.90
N GLU A 96 -13.95 -0.79 -15.72
CA GLU A 96 -14.01 -0.60 -17.17
C GLU A 96 -15.45 -0.28 -17.62
N VAL A 97 -15.59 0.75 -18.46
CA VAL A 97 -16.83 1.05 -19.18
C VAL A 97 -16.56 0.96 -20.67
N ARG A 98 -17.29 0.08 -21.35
CA ARG A 98 -17.11 -0.19 -22.78
C ARG A 98 -18.13 0.58 -23.61
N LEU A 99 -17.64 1.35 -24.57
CA LEU A 99 -18.40 2.06 -25.57
C LEU A 99 -18.16 1.45 -26.96
N SER A 100 -18.97 1.85 -27.94
CA SER A 100 -18.83 1.49 -29.34
C SER A 100 -18.55 2.73 -30.19
N PRO A 101 -17.88 2.61 -31.36
CA PRO A 101 -17.70 3.75 -32.27
C PRO A 101 -19.04 4.31 -32.76
N VAL A 102 -20.02 3.44 -32.98
CA VAL A 102 -21.38 3.79 -33.39
C VAL A 102 -22.31 3.45 -32.23
N ILE A 103 -22.29 4.28 -31.19
CA ILE A 103 -23.10 4.10 -29.98
C ILE A 103 -24.40 4.89 -30.06
N ASP A 104 -25.51 4.26 -29.70
CA ASP A 104 -26.81 4.93 -29.56
C ASP A 104 -26.85 5.79 -28.29
N GLN A 105 -27.66 6.86 -28.30
CA GLN A 105 -27.76 7.79 -27.18
C GLN A 105 -28.23 7.12 -25.88
N ASN A 106 -29.17 6.18 -25.94
CA ASN A 106 -29.67 5.49 -24.74
C ASN A 106 -28.61 4.58 -24.11
N ASP A 107 -27.82 3.88 -24.94
CA ASP A 107 -26.69 3.07 -24.46
C ASP A 107 -25.59 3.98 -23.89
N PHE A 108 -25.26 5.07 -24.58
CA PHE A 108 -24.30 6.07 -24.09
C PHE A 108 -24.68 6.58 -22.69
N ASP A 109 -25.92 7.00 -22.48
CA ASP A 109 -26.39 7.53 -21.20
C ASP A 109 -26.40 6.48 -20.08
N THR A 110 -26.68 5.22 -20.43
CA THR A 110 -26.60 4.10 -19.49
C THR A 110 -25.16 3.85 -19.03
N LYS A 111 -24.20 3.86 -19.96
CA LYS A 111 -22.76 3.73 -19.68
C LYS A 111 -22.23 4.93 -18.90
N LEU A 112 -22.72 6.14 -19.20
CA LEU A 112 -22.37 7.36 -18.49
C LEU A 112 -22.81 7.30 -17.03
N ARG A 113 -24.08 6.96 -16.76
CA ARG A 113 -24.60 6.77 -15.39
C ARG A 113 -23.80 5.72 -14.62
N GLN A 114 -23.41 4.64 -15.28
CA GLN A 114 -22.57 3.61 -14.67
C GLN A 114 -21.17 4.13 -14.31
N ALA A 115 -20.53 4.89 -15.19
CA ALA A 115 -19.23 5.50 -14.93
C ALA A 115 -19.30 6.50 -13.76
N ILE A 116 -20.31 7.37 -13.75
CA ILE A 116 -20.53 8.34 -12.66
C ILE A 116 -20.64 7.61 -11.31
N LYS A 117 -21.43 6.54 -11.25
CA LYS A 117 -21.57 5.72 -10.03
C LYS A 117 -20.25 5.10 -9.55
N PHE A 118 -19.32 4.76 -10.45
CA PHE A 118 -17.99 4.30 -10.07
C PHE A 118 -17.12 5.44 -9.56
N LEU A 119 -17.13 6.58 -10.25
CA LEU A 119 -16.36 7.77 -9.88
C LEU A 119 -16.79 8.32 -8.51
N GLU A 120 -18.09 8.38 -8.23
CA GLU A 120 -18.61 8.79 -6.92
C GLU A 120 -18.20 7.86 -5.78
N LYS A 121 -17.91 6.58 -6.07
CA LYS A 121 -17.39 5.62 -5.10
C LYS A 121 -15.87 5.75 -4.89
N GLY A 122 -15.20 6.65 -5.60
CA GLY A 122 -13.75 6.81 -5.56
C GLY A 122 -12.99 5.84 -6.47
N ASP A 123 -13.68 5.08 -7.32
CA ASP A 123 -13.03 4.23 -8.32
C ASP A 123 -12.58 5.06 -9.53
N LYS A 124 -11.45 4.66 -10.13
CA LYS A 124 -11.06 5.15 -11.45
C LYS A 124 -11.89 4.43 -12.51
N VAL A 125 -12.11 5.08 -13.65
CA VAL A 125 -12.83 4.50 -14.78
C VAL A 125 -11.92 4.47 -16.02
N LYS A 126 -11.71 3.27 -16.57
CA LYS A 126 -11.14 3.06 -17.90
C LYS A 126 -12.28 2.98 -18.90
N VAL A 127 -12.46 4.00 -19.71
CA VAL A 127 -13.41 3.99 -20.83
C VAL A 127 -12.70 3.36 -22.02
N SER A 128 -13.31 2.37 -22.67
CA SER A 128 -12.71 1.67 -23.81
C SER A 128 -13.64 1.56 -25.01
N ILE A 129 -13.10 1.73 -26.21
CA ILE A 129 -13.76 1.49 -27.50
C ILE A 129 -12.92 0.45 -28.24
N ARG A 130 -13.57 -0.61 -28.74
CA ARG A 130 -12.92 -1.60 -29.60
C ARG A 130 -13.35 -1.38 -31.05
N PHE A 131 -12.40 -1.18 -31.95
CA PHE A 131 -12.65 -1.11 -33.38
C PHE A 131 -12.68 -2.52 -33.98
N LYS A 132 -13.76 -2.85 -34.68
CA LYS A 132 -13.90 -4.13 -35.40
C LYS A 132 -13.62 -3.93 -36.89
N GLY A 133 -12.93 -4.90 -37.49
CA GLY A 133 -12.67 -4.92 -38.94
C GLY A 133 -11.99 -3.65 -39.45
N ARG A 134 -12.54 -3.09 -40.53
CA ARG A 134 -12.03 -1.85 -41.16
C ARG A 134 -12.34 -0.57 -40.39
N MET A 135 -13.13 -0.61 -39.31
CA MET A 135 -13.48 0.59 -38.55
C MET A 135 -12.28 1.26 -37.85
N ILE A 136 -11.12 0.60 -37.77
CA ILE A 136 -9.89 1.20 -37.24
C ILE A 136 -9.44 2.43 -38.05
N THR A 137 -9.92 2.61 -39.28
CA THR A 137 -9.68 3.83 -40.07
C THR A 137 -10.47 5.02 -39.55
N HIS A 138 -11.54 4.80 -38.78
CA HIS A 138 -12.41 5.83 -38.18
C HIS A 138 -12.05 6.08 -36.71
N GLN A 139 -10.76 6.33 -36.43
CA GLN A 139 -10.29 6.61 -35.07
C GLN A 139 -10.85 7.94 -34.54
N ASP A 140 -11.08 8.88 -35.43
CA ASP A 140 -11.72 10.17 -35.19
C ASP A 140 -13.13 10.00 -34.59
N VAL A 141 -13.93 9.07 -35.12
CA VAL A 141 -15.26 8.75 -34.58
C VAL A 141 -15.16 8.25 -33.14
N GLY A 142 -14.24 7.31 -32.88
CA GLY A 142 -14.02 6.81 -31.52
C GLY A 142 -13.50 7.90 -30.57
N ARG A 143 -12.64 8.80 -31.06
CA ARG A 143 -12.14 9.96 -30.31
C ARG A 143 -13.27 10.90 -29.91
N GLN A 144 -14.16 11.24 -30.85
CA GLN A 144 -15.31 12.10 -30.58
C GLN A 144 -16.23 11.51 -29.51
N VAL A 145 -16.49 10.20 -29.56
CA VAL A 145 -17.29 9.51 -28.53
C VAL A 145 -16.59 9.58 -27.15
N MET A 146 -15.27 9.37 -27.10
CA MET A 146 -14.50 9.48 -25.87
C MET A 146 -14.49 10.90 -25.31
N ASP A 147 -14.32 11.91 -26.17
CA ASP A 147 -14.28 13.31 -25.77
C ASP A 147 -15.66 13.76 -25.26
N LYS A 148 -16.76 13.33 -25.91
CA LYS A 148 -18.13 13.52 -25.42
C LYS A 148 -18.32 12.88 -24.03
N PHE A 149 -17.80 11.67 -23.83
CA PHE A 149 -17.89 10.97 -22.54
C PHE A 149 -17.06 11.65 -21.44
N ALA A 150 -15.86 12.12 -21.76
CA ALA A 150 -15.02 12.88 -20.85
C ALA A 150 -15.70 14.20 -20.45
N GLN A 151 -16.29 14.90 -21.41
CA GLN A 151 -17.01 16.15 -21.16
C GLN A 151 -18.24 15.93 -20.27
N ALA A 152 -19.00 14.86 -20.50
CA ALA A 152 -20.17 14.51 -19.71
C ALA A 152 -19.85 14.06 -18.27
N THR A 153 -18.59 13.73 -17.97
CA THR A 153 -18.14 13.32 -16.62
C THR A 153 -17.32 14.41 -15.90
N LYS A 154 -17.18 15.61 -16.50
CA LYS A 154 -16.30 16.68 -16.02
C LYS A 154 -16.62 17.18 -14.60
N GLU A 155 -17.86 17.05 -14.16
CA GLU A 155 -18.30 17.47 -12.81
C GLU A 155 -17.81 16.53 -11.71
N VAL A 156 -17.53 15.26 -12.03
CA VAL A 156 -17.15 14.23 -11.05
C VAL A 156 -15.78 13.62 -11.31
N ALA A 157 -15.16 13.89 -12.45
CA ALA A 157 -13.90 13.29 -12.86
C ALA A 157 -12.94 14.25 -13.57
N VAL A 158 -11.65 13.95 -13.44
CA VAL A 158 -10.57 14.50 -14.24
C VAL A 158 -10.04 13.44 -15.21
N VAL A 159 -9.61 13.88 -16.38
CA VAL A 159 -8.95 13.01 -17.36
C VAL A 159 -7.50 12.76 -16.90
N GLU A 160 -7.23 11.57 -16.37
CA GLU A 160 -5.89 11.14 -15.96
C GLU A 160 -5.06 10.70 -17.19
N GLN A 161 -5.71 10.05 -18.16
CA GLN A 161 -5.09 9.69 -19.43
C GLN A 161 -6.05 10.01 -20.57
N ARG A 162 -5.61 10.91 -21.47
CA ARG A 162 -6.36 11.27 -22.68
C ARG A 162 -6.54 10.06 -23.60
N ALA A 163 -7.58 10.13 -24.43
CA ALA A 163 -7.90 9.11 -25.42
C ALA A 163 -6.69 8.76 -26.30
N LYS A 164 -6.26 7.49 -26.25
CA LYS A 164 -5.14 6.99 -27.06
C LYS A 164 -5.42 5.58 -27.57
N MET A 165 -4.78 5.24 -28.69
CA MET A 165 -4.85 3.91 -29.29
C MET A 165 -3.87 2.95 -28.61
N ASP A 166 -4.30 1.70 -28.45
CA ASP A 166 -3.48 0.53 -28.16
C ASP A 166 -4.01 -0.65 -28.97
N GLY A 167 -3.26 -1.03 -30.00
CA GLY A 167 -3.69 -1.98 -31.01
C GLY A 167 -5.03 -1.60 -31.65
N ARG A 168 -6.04 -2.46 -31.49
CA ARG A 168 -7.40 -2.28 -32.04
C ARG A 168 -8.36 -1.59 -31.06
N GLN A 169 -7.86 -1.03 -29.97
CA GLN A 169 -8.67 -0.37 -28.96
C GLN A 169 -8.23 1.07 -28.73
N MET A 170 -9.19 1.94 -28.44
CA MET A 170 -8.94 3.26 -27.87
C MET A 170 -9.38 3.26 -26.42
N PHE A 171 -8.62 3.93 -25.56
CA PHE A 171 -8.98 4.06 -24.16
C PHE A 171 -8.68 5.46 -23.63
N LEU A 172 -9.49 5.83 -22.64
CA LEU A 172 -9.43 7.05 -21.85
C LEU A 172 -9.49 6.63 -20.37
N GLN A 173 -8.69 7.25 -19.51
CA GLN A 173 -8.75 7.02 -18.07
C GLN A 173 -9.25 8.26 -17.35
N LEU A 174 -10.29 8.06 -16.54
CA LEU A 174 -10.91 9.05 -15.68
C LEU A 174 -10.57 8.72 -14.23
N ALA A 175 -10.20 9.74 -13.47
CA ALA A 175 -10.01 9.65 -12.03
C ALA A 175 -11.07 10.52 -11.33
N PRO A 176 -11.61 10.08 -10.19
CA PRO A 176 -12.59 10.86 -9.46
C PRO A 176 -11.96 12.15 -8.93
N ILE A 177 -12.70 13.25 -8.96
CA ILE A 177 -12.29 14.48 -8.28
C ILE A 177 -12.29 14.20 -6.78
N LYS A 178 -11.11 14.29 -6.16
CA LYS A 178 -11.02 14.22 -4.69
C LYS A 178 -11.77 15.43 -4.14
N LYS A 179 -12.86 15.19 -3.41
CA LYS A 179 -13.48 16.21 -2.56
C LYS A 179 -12.58 16.50 -1.36
#